data_AF-A0AAE3HE22-F1
#
_entry.id   AF-A0AAE3HE22-F1
#
_cell.length_a   1.000
_cell.length_b   1.000
_cell.length_c   1.000
_cell.angle_alpha   90.00
_cell.angle_beta   90.00
_cell.angle_gamma   90.00
#
_symmetry.space_group_name_H-M   'P 1'
#
loop_
_entity.id
_entity.type
_entity.pdbx_description
1 polymer ?
#
loop_
_entity_poly.entity_id
_entity_poly.type
_entity_poly.pdbx_seq_one_letter_code
_entity_poly.pdbx_strand_id
1 'polypeptide(L)'
;MIIIRGKIVLLAMLILILSIALVSFQYGQTSTVRTMSTFFSPPEQPLPPNIDELLKKDYGNSKYFDTHEDIKISLEKIIKEKYFIEYSWVNGEESYFGIGLLIENVNKKKLKKEDFNSLWIKDNLGNTYTPLPYQTINDFPQDRPLGWKQLFYGKFSPMDPQAETMDIYFKYKEHQFKIPGIPL
;
A
#
# COMPACT_ATOMS: atom_id res chain seq x y z
N MET A 1 -16.95 -26.49 -50.40
CA MET A 1 -15.64 -26.62 -49.73
C MET A 1 -14.84 -25.31 -49.61
N ILE A 2 -15.12 -24.27 -50.42
CA ILE A 2 -14.36 -23.01 -50.45
C ILE A 2 -14.68 -22.08 -49.26
N ILE A 3 -15.94 -22.05 -48.81
CA ILE A 3 -16.42 -21.15 -47.74
C ILE A 3 -15.79 -21.50 -46.37
N ILE A 4 -15.52 -22.78 -46.11
CA ILE A 4 -14.92 -23.25 -44.85
C ILE A 4 -13.46 -22.82 -44.75
N ARG A 5 -12.71 -22.88 -45.87
CA ARG A 5 -11.31 -22.42 -45.93
C ARG A 5 -11.20 -20.90 -45.72
N GLY A 6 -12.11 -20.11 -46.28
CA GLY A 6 -12.14 -18.67 -46.08
C GLY A 6 -12.35 -18.25 -44.62
N LYS A 7 -13.25 -18.95 -43.89
CA LYS A 7 -13.48 -18.71 -42.46
C LYS A 7 -12.27 -19.05 -41.59
N ILE A 8 -11.54 -20.12 -41.92
CA ILE A 8 -10.33 -20.53 -41.19
C ILE A 8 -9.20 -19.51 -41.37
N VAL A 9 -9.00 -19.00 -42.58
CA VAL A 9 -7.99 -17.96 -42.86
C VAL A 9 -8.33 -16.67 -42.12
N LEU A 10 -9.61 -16.29 -42.10
CA LEU A 10 -10.06 -15.07 -41.42
C LEU A 10 -9.91 -15.19 -39.90
N LEU A 11 -10.18 -16.36 -39.32
CA LEU A 11 -9.96 -16.64 -37.90
C LEU A 11 -8.47 -16.59 -37.54
N ALA A 12 -7.60 -17.19 -38.35
CA ALA A 12 -6.16 -17.15 -38.12
C ALA A 12 -5.61 -15.72 -38.17
N MET A 13 -6.09 -14.91 -39.11
CA MET A 13 -5.72 -13.50 -39.24
C MET A 13 -6.20 -12.67 -38.04
N LEU A 14 -7.40 -12.96 -37.51
CA LEU A 14 -7.94 -12.28 -36.33
C LEU A 14 -7.12 -12.60 -35.07
N ILE A 15 -6.72 -13.87 -34.89
CA ILE A 15 -5.87 -14.30 -33.77
C ILE A 15 -4.49 -13.62 -33.84
N LEU A 16 -3.92 -13.51 -35.05
CA LEU A 16 -2.64 -12.83 -35.27
C LEU A 16 -2.71 -11.35 -34.88
N ILE A 17 -3.77 -10.64 -35.30
CA ILE A 17 -3.97 -9.23 -34.95
C ILE A 17 -4.16 -9.06 -33.44
N LEU A 18 -4.96 -9.95 -32.82
CA LEU A 18 -5.18 -9.90 -31.36
C LEU A 18 -3.89 -10.12 -30.57
N SER A 19 -3.06 -11.06 -31.02
CA SER A 19 -1.79 -11.37 -30.35
C SER A 19 -0.76 -10.25 -30.53
N ILE A 20 -0.67 -9.62 -31.71
CA ILE A 20 0.15 -8.41 -31.91
C ILE A 20 -0.34 -7.26 -31.01
N ALA A 21 -1.66 -7.06 -30.92
CA ALA A 21 -2.25 -6.03 -30.06
C ALA A 21 -1.95 -6.29 -28.57
N LEU A 22 -2.04 -7.55 -28.11
CA LEU A 22 -1.73 -7.93 -26.73
C LEU A 22 -0.26 -7.68 -26.38
N VAL A 23 0.66 -8.10 -27.25
CA VAL A 23 2.10 -7.89 -27.07
C VAL A 23 2.43 -6.40 -27.08
N SER A 24 1.84 -5.63 -28.01
CA SER A 24 2.03 -4.17 -28.09
C SER A 24 1.50 -3.45 -26.85
N PHE A 25 0.37 -3.90 -26.30
CA PHE A 25 -0.20 -3.35 -25.07
C PHE A 25 0.69 -3.62 -23.85
N GLN A 26 1.21 -4.84 -23.71
CA GLN A 26 2.16 -5.18 -22.64
C GLN A 26 3.47 -4.40 -22.77
N TYR A 27 3.98 -4.24 -23.99
CA TYR A 27 5.19 -3.46 -24.27
C TYR A 27 4.98 -1.96 -24.01
N GLY A 28 3.80 -1.42 -24.33
CA GLY A 28 3.42 -0.04 -24.04
C GLY A 28 3.34 0.25 -22.54
N GLN A 29 2.78 -0.66 -21.75
CA GLN A 29 2.74 -0.51 -20.30
C GLN A 29 4.14 -0.54 -19.67
N THR A 30 4.97 -1.51 -20.04
CA THR A 30 6.36 -1.60 -19.55
C THR A 30 7.21 -0.39 -19.96
N SER A 31 7.05 0.10 -21.19
CA SER A 31 7.72 1.32 -21.66
C SER A 31 7.27 2.56 -20.91
N THR A 32 5.98 2.71 -20.62
CA THR A 32 5.45 3.86 -19.87
C THR A 32 5.96 3.87 -18.44
N VAL A 33 5.98 2.69 -17.80
CA VAL A 33 6.53 2.50 -16.44
C VAL A 33 8.03 2.81 -16.39
N ARG A 34 8.80 2.33 -17.38
CA ARG A 34 10.24 2.61 -17.49
C ARG A 34 10.51 4.10 -17.75
N THR A 35 9.68 4.74 -18.56
CA THR A 35 9.78 6.17 -18.84
C THR A 35 9.49 6.98 -17.57
N MET A 36 8.41 6.67 -16.87
CA MET A 36 8.08 7.30 -15.59
C MET A 36 9.18 7.08 -14.55
N SER A 37 9.77 5.88 -14.44
CA SER A 37 10.88 5.65 -13.51
C SER A 37 12.15 6.42 -13.88
N THR A 38 12.43 6.64 -15.17
CA THR A 38 13.57 7.48 -15.60
C THR A 38 13.33 8.98 -15.44
N PHE A 39 12.09 9.46 -15.51
CA PHE A 39 11.78 10.90 -15.39
C PHE A 39 11.73 11.41 -13.94
N PHE A 40 11.47 10.53 -12.97
CA PHE A 40 11.35 10.90 -11.55
C PHE A 40 12.55 10.49 -10.68
N SER A 41 13.57 9.86 -11.26
CA SER A 41 14.84 9.58 -10.58
C SER A 41 15.91 10.59 -10.99
N PRO A 42 16.77 11.08 -10.06
CA PRO A 42 17.91 11.90 -10.44
C PRO A 42 18.78 11.14 -11.45
N PRO A 43 19.44 11.84 -12.40
CA PRO A 43 20.10 11.25 -13.57
C PRO A 43 21.26 10.26 -13.28
N GLU A 44 21.57 9.97 -12.02
CA GLU A 44 22.75 9.19 -11.61
C GLU A 44 22.45 7.92 -10.79
N GLN A 45 21.18 7.57 -10.53
CA GLN A 45 20.90 6.31 -9.86
C GLN A 45 20.51 5.22 -10.87
N PRO A 46 21.39 4.23 -11.14
CA PRO A 46 21.01 3.10 -11.98
C PRO A 46 19.83 2.37 -11.32
N LEU A 47 18.80 2.08 -12.11
CA LEU A 47 17.67 1.28 -11.67
C LEU A 47 18.18 -0.04 -11.06
N PRO A 48 17.56 -0.52 -9.97
CA PRO A 48 18.01 -1.74 -9.33
C PRO A 48 17.98 -2.92 -10.33
N PRO A 49 18.96 -3.85 -10.26
CA PRO A 49 19.14 -4.90 -11.27
C PRO A 49 17.95 -5.88 -11.36
N ASN A 50 17.06 -5.88 -10.37
CA ASN A 50 15.83 -6.67 -10.33
C ASN A 50 14.57 -5.85 -10.69
N ILE A 51 14.70 -4.75 -11.44
CA ILE A 51 13.56 -3.88 -11.80
C ILE A 51 12.42 -4.67 -12.46
N ASP A 52 12.70 -5.64 -13.33
CA ASP A 52 11.67 -6.40 -14.02
C ASP A 52 10.88 -7.35 -13.10
N GLU A 53 11.47 -7.82 -12.00
CA GLU A 53 10.77 -8.59 -10.96
C GLU A 53 9.98 -7.68 -10.03
N LEU A 54 10.57 -6.54 -9.69
CA LEU A 54 9.90 -5.47 -8.95
C LEU A 54 8.63 -5.08 -9.71
N LEU A 55 8.72 -4.74 -10.99
CA LEU A 55 7.60 -4.38 -11.90
C LEU A 55 6.51 -5.46 -12.06
N LYS A 56 6.81 -6.73 -11.79
CA LYS A 56 5.83 -7.84 -11.80
C LYS A 56 5.07 -7.99 -10.48
N LYS A 57 5.51 -7.33 -9.41
CA LYS A 57 4.83 -7.32 -8.12
C LYS A 57 3.56 -6.47 -8.25
N ASP A 58 2.46 -6.90 -7.64
CA ASP A 58 1.21 -6.09 -7.59
C ASP A 58 1.48 -4.77 -6.87
N TYR A 59 1.88 -3.76 -7.62
CA TYR A 59 2.02 -2.40 -7.11
C TYR A 59 0.64 -1.78 -6.96
N GLY A 60 0.42 -1.12 -5.81
CA GLY A 60 -0.78 -0.35 -5.55
C GLY A 60 -1.86 -1.06 -4.73
N ASN A 61 -1.68 -2.33 -4.35
CA ASN A 61 -2.55 -3.00 -3.39
C ASN A 61 -1.74 -3.62 -2.24
N SER A 62 -2.00 -3.18 -1.01
CA SER A 62 -1.43 -3.82 0.17
C SER A 62 -1.96 -5.25 0.30
N LYS A 63 -1.10 -6.17 0.74
CA LYS A 63 -1.51 -7.53 1.15
C LYS A 63 -2.25 -7.53 2.49
N TYR A 64 -2.09 -6.46 3.26
CA TYR A 64 -2.67 -6.30 4.59
C TYR A 64 -3.72 -5.20 4.51
N PHE A 65 -4.97 -5.59 4.34
CA PHE A 65 -6.09 -4.68 4.26
C PHE A 65 -7.35 -5.31 4.85
N ASP A 66 -8.31 -4.45 5.15
CA ASP A 66 -9.68 -4.83 5.46
C ASP A 66 -10.64 -3.87 4.74
N THR A 67 -11.82 -4.35 4.38
CA THR A 67 -12.82 -3.60 3.63
C THR A 67 -14.19 -3.83 4.22
N HIS A 68 -14.92 -2.73 4.44
CA HIS A 68 -16.30 -2.76 4.89
C HIS A 68 -17.09 -1.71 4.11
N GLU A 69 -18.15 -2.17 3.42
CA GLU A 69 -18.93 -1.36 2.50
C GLU A 69 -18.01 -0.65 1.46
N ASP A 70 -18.07 0.68 1.43
CA ASP A 70 -17.33 1.53 0.50
C ASP A 70 -15.94 1.92 1.03
N ILE A 71 -15.56 1.49 2.24
CA ILE A 71 -14.30 1.89 2.89
C ILE A 71 -13.32 0.73 2.91
N LYS A 72 -12.12 0.98 2.39
CA LYS A 72 -10.97 0.08 2.46
C LYS A 72 -9.88 0.72 3.31
N ILE A 73 -9.31 -0.05 4.23
CA ILE A 73 -8.16 0.37 5.03
C ILE A 73 -7.01 -0.58 4.73
N SER A 74 -5.89 -0.03 4.30
CA SER A 74 -4.71 -0.78 3.89
C SER A 74 -3.50 -0.36 4.70
N LEU A 75 -2.68 -1.31 5.12
CA LEU A 75 -1.35 -1.00 5.64
C LEU A 75 -0.48 -0.47 4.50
N GLU A 76 -0.04 0.76 4.62
CA GLU A 76 0.83 1.41 3.63
C GLU A 76 2.31 1.17 3.97
N LYS A 77 2.70 1.40 5.23
CA LYS A 77 4.07 1.16 5.70
C LYS A 77 4.15 0.87 7.18
N ILE A 78 5.22 0.18 7.55
CA ILE A 78 5.70 0.03 8.93
C ILE A 78 7.05 0.77 9.01
N ILE A 79 7.26 1.51 10.08
CA ILE A 79 8.47 2.27 10.35
C ILE A 79 9.03 1.78 11.69
N LYS A 80 10.23 1.22 11.65
CA LYS A 80 11.02 0.90 12.84
C LYS A 80 12.22 1.84 12.84
N GLU A 81 12.22 2.83 13.72
CA GLU A 81 13.31 3.81 13.80
C GLU A 81 14.05 3.72 15.13
N LYS A 82 15.39 3.72 15.02
CA LYS A 82 16.33 3.78 16.13
C LYS A 82 16.99 5.15 16.11
N TYR A 83 16.67 6.00 17.08
CA TYR A 83 17.39 7.25 17.33
C TYR A 83 18.30 7.05 18.54
N PHE A 84 19.56 7.44 18.36
CA PHE A 84 20.49 7.61 19.46
C PHE A 84 20.27 9.02 20.03
N ILE A 85 19.34 9.16 20.97
CA ILE A 85 19.06 10.43 21.64
C ILE A 85 19.81 10.44 22.96
N GLU A 86 20.84 11.28 23.06
CA GLU A 86 21.77 11.38 24.22
C GLU A 86 21.06 11.76 25.54
N TYR A 87 19.86 12.33 25.48
CA TYR A 87 19.03 12.73 26.64
C TYR A 87 17.74 11.91 26.82
N SER A 88 17.56 10.81 26.08
CA SER A 88 16.39 9.95 26.25
C SER A 88 16.63 8.94 27.38
N TRP A 89 15.95 9.15 28.50
CA TRP A 89 15.88 8.24 29.64
C TRP A 89 15.10 6.96 29.33
N VAL A 90 14.66 6.79 28.08
CA VAL A 90 13.92 5.63 27.58
C VAL A 90 14.86 4.86 26.65
N ASN A 91 15.45 3.81 27.23
CA ASN A 91 16.19 2.68 26.65
C ASN A 91 16.71 2.85 25.20
N GLY A 92 18.03 3.01 25.08
CA GLY A 92 18.76 3.30 23.85
C GLY A 92 18.83 2.23 22.75
N GLU A 93 17.77 1.47 22.49
CA GLU A 93 17.78 0.48 21.39
C GLU A 93 16.63 0.59 20.36
N GLU A 94 15.48 1.19 20.69
CA GLU A 94 14.42 1.56 19.74
C GLU A 94 13.67 2.81 20.22
N SER A 95 13.44 3.78 19.35
CA SER A 95 12.85 5.06 19.79
C SER A 95 11.33 5.10 19.60
N TYR A 96 10.81 4.50 18.54
CA TYR A 96 9.37 4.30 18.36
C TYR A 96 9.07 3.29 17.24
N PHE A 97 7.87 2.70 17.34
CA PHE A 97 7.26 1.91 16.27
C PHE A 97 6.20 2.76 15.55
N GLY A 98 6.24 2.85 14.23
CA GLY A 98 5.33 3.69 13.44
C GLY A 98 4.55 2.88 12.41
N ILE A 99 3.29 3.25 12.19
CA ILE A 99 2.47 2.67 11.11
C ILE A 99 1.84 3.77 10.26
N GLY A 100 1.79 3.53 8.96
CA GLY A 100 1.00 4.28 8.00
C GLY A 100 -0.15 3.43 7.49
N LEU A 101 -1.39 3.93 7.60
CA LEU A 101 -2.58 3.30 7.03
C LEU A 101 -3.18 4.20 5.96
N LEU A 102 -3.48 3.62 4.79
CA LEU A 102 -4.23 4.28 3.74
C LEU A 102 -5.72 3.93 3.88
N ILE A 103 -6.55 4.95 4.09
CA ILE A 103 -8.00 4.87 4.09
C ILE A 103 -8.50 5.35 2.72
N GLU A 104 -9.27 4.52 2.03
CA GLU A 104 -9.84 4.85 0.72
C GLU A 104 -11.35 4.61 0.70
N ASN A 105 -12.08 5.55 0.11
CA ASN A 105 -13.42 5.26 -0.38
C ASN A 105 -13.32 4.65 -1.78
N VAL A 106 -13.70 3.38 -1.94
CA VAL A 106 -13.58 2.67 -3.23
C VAL A 106 -14.47 3.26 -4.32
N ASN A 107 -15.56 3.93 -3.92
CA ASN A 107 -16.47 4.66 -4.81
C ASN A 107 -16.06 6.13 -5.01
N LYS A 108 -14.85 6.52 -4.57
CA LYS A 108 -14.28 7.86 -4.68
C LYS A 108 -15.13 8.97 -4.06
N LYS A 109 -15.96 8.63 -3.06
CA LYS A 109 -16.67 9.62 -2.25
C LYS A 109 -15.72 10.28 -1.26
N LYS A 110 -15.96 11.56 -0.96
CA LYS A 110 -15.15 12.34 -0.03
C LYS A 110 -15.17 11.72 1.37
N LEU A 111 -13.99 11.53 1.95
CA LEU A 111 -13.78 11.10 3.33
C LEU A 111 -13.76 12.32 4.27
N LYS A 112 -14.04 12.07 5.55
CA LYS A 112 -14.01 13.07 6.61
C LYS A 112 -13.03 12.61 7.68
N LYS A 113 -12.11 13.49 8.06
CA LYS A 113 -11.07 13.16 9.06
C LYS A 113 -11.69 12.85 10.43
N GLU A 114 -12.83 13.48 10.71
CA GLU A 114 -13.58 13.38 11.95
C GLU A 114 -14.27 12.02 12.12
N ASP A 115 -14.38 11.23 11.04
CA ASP A 115 -14.89 9.87 11.10
C ASP A 115 -13.90 8.91 11.79
N PHE A 116 -12.62 9.27 11.89
CA PHE A 116 -11.65 8.48 12.62
C PHE A 116 -11.88 8.61 14.14
N ASN A 117 -11.97 7.47 14.82
CA ASN A 117 -12.24 7.41 16.25
C ASN A 117 -11.00 6.97 17.05
N SER A 118 -10.46 5.80 16.74
CA SER A 118 -9.34 5.24 17.49
C SER A 118 -8.59 4.19 16.69
N LEU A 119 -7.36 3.92 17.10
CA LEU A 119 -6.56 2.82 16.60
C LEU A 119 -5.77 2.20 17.75
N TRP A 120 -5.58 0.89 17.69
CA TRP A 120 -4.65 0.16 18.55
C TRP A 120 -4.08 -1.04 17.81
N ILE A 121 -2.99 -1.56 18.35
CA ILE A 121 -2.28 -2.73 17.84
C ILE A 121 -2.31 -3.79 18.93
N LYS A 122 -2.46 -5.05 18.54
CA LYS A 122 -2.30 -6.19 19.44
C LYS A 122 -1.24 -7.12 18.89
N ASP A 123 -0.23 -7.47 19.66
CA ASP A 123 0.77 -8.45 19.24
C ASP A 123 0.32 -9.90 19.51
N ASN A 124 1.12 -10.87 19.04
CA ASN A 124 0.90 -12.30 19.29
C ASN A 124 1.10 -12.73 20.76
N LEU A 125 1.76 -11.89 21.58
CA LEU A 125 1.95 -12.14 23.01
C LEU A 125 0.77 -11.63 23.84
N GLY A 126 -0.15 -10.88 23.24
CA GLY A 126 -1.35 -10.34 23.85
C GLY A 126 -1.21 -8.90 24.35
N ASN A 127 -0.06 -8.26 24.18
CA ASN A 127 0.15 -6.86 24.52
C ASN A 127 -0.67 -5.97 23.58
N THR A 128 -1.24 -4.90 24.15
CA THR A 128 -2.01 -3.92 23.38
C THR A 128 -1.32 -2.57 23.43
N TYR A 129 -1.11 -1.97 22.26
CA TYR A 129 -0.42 -0.71 22.09
C TYR A 129 -1.37 0.34 21.51
N THR A 130 -1.44 1.50 22.14
CA THR A 130 -2.18 2.66 21.66
C THR A 130 -1.21 3.71 21.11
N PRO A 131 -1.63 4.52 20.12
CA PRO A 131 -0.78 5.52 19.53
C PRO A 131 -0.44 6.61 20.56
N LEU A 132 0.81 7.06 20.52
CA LEU A 132 1.26 8.29 21.13
C LEU A 132 0.45 9.48 20.59
N PRO A 133 0.33 10.59 21.33
CA PRO A 133 -0.55 11.72 21.01
C PRO A 133 -0.23 12.48 19.71
N TYR A 134 0.77 12.04 18.94
CA TYR A 134 1.26 12.66 17.71
C TYR A 134 0.69 12.02 16.43
N GLN A 135 -0.48 11.39 16.51
CA GLN A 135 -1.13 10.80 15.35
C GLN A 135 -1.71 11.86 14.41
N THR A 136 -1.67 11.59 13.11
CA THR A 136 -2.21 12.51 12.09
C THR A 136 -3.01 11.75 11.06
N ILE A 137 -4.13 12.32 10.61
CA ILE A 137 -4.88 11.86 9.45
C ILE A 137 -4.98 13.00 8.42
N ASN A 138 -4.42 12.77 7.24
CA ASN A 138 -4.31 13.79 6.20
C ASN A 138 -4.82 13.27 4.86
N ASP A 139 -5.37 14.17 4.03
CA ASP A 139 -5.75 13.79 2.68
C ASP A 139 -4.51 13.38 1.88
N PHE A 140 -4.68 12.39 1.00
CA PHE A 140 -3.59 11.79 0.24
C PHE A 140 -3.87 11.80 -1.28
N PRO A 141 -2.84 11.99 -2.12
CA PRO A 141 -1.49 12.44 -1.78
C PRO A 141 -1.48 13.92 -1.35
N GLN A 142 -0.44 14.34 -0.62
CA GLN A 142 -0.40 15.65 0.03
C GLN A 142 -0.27 16.82 -0.97
N ASP A 143 0.41 16.60 -2.08
CA ASP A 143 0.62 17.57 -3.16
C ASP A 143 -0.65 17.80 -4.00
N ARG A 144 -1.48 16.75 -4.15
CA ARG A 144 -2.78 16.80 -4.85
C ARG A 144 -3.83 16.01 -4.08
N PRO A 145 -4.41 16.61 -3.02
CA PRO A 145 -5.40 15.96 -2.18
C PRO A 145 -6.60 15.46 -3.00
N LEU A 146 -6.82 14.15 -3.00
CA LEU A 146 -7.94 13.54 -3.74
C LEU A 146 -9.27 13.65 -2.97
N GLY A 147 -9.22 13.83 -1.66
CA GLY A 147 -10.37 13.92 -0.76
C GLY A 147 -11.10 12.59 -0.51
N TRP A 148 -10.92 11.59 -1.36
CA TRP A 148 -11.44 10.23 -1.17
C TRP A 148 -10.36 9.21 -0.73
N LYS A 149 -9.12 9.68 -0.55
CA LYS A 149 -8.04 8.95 0.11
C LYS A 149 -7.47 9.76 1.26
N GLN A 150 -7.19 9.11 2.37
CA GLN A 150 -6.55 9.69 3.53
C GLN A 150 -5.43 8.78 4.03
N LEU A 151 -4.33 9.36 4.49
CA LEU A 151 -3.23 8.67 5.13
C LEU A 151 -3.28 8.95 6.64
N PHE A 152 -3.49 7.90 7.42
CA PHE A 152 -3.26 7.91 8.86
C PHE A 152 -1.80 7.56 9.14
N TYR A 153 -1.19 8.29 10.06
CA TYR A 153 0.13 7.97 10.60
C TYR A 153 0.07 8.00 12.12
N GLY A 154 0.49 6.90 12.74
CA GLY A 154 0.53 6.72 14.19
C GLY A 154 1.89 6.25 14.65
N LYS A 155 2.36 6.80 15.78
CA LYS A 155 3.58 6.36 16.47
C LYS A 155 3.19 5.65 17.77
N PHE A 156 3.94 4.62 18.15
CA PHE A 156 3.74 3.77 19.31
C PHE A 156 5.05 3.71 20.09
N SER A 157 4.96 3.39 21.37
CA SER A 157 6.12 2.86 22.09
C SER A 157 6.71 1.67 21.32
N PRO A 158 8.02 1.41 21.44
CA PRO A 158 8.64 0.20 20.89
C PRO A 158 7.82 -1.05 21.22
N MET A 159 7.68 -1.92 20.23
CA MET A 159 7.00 -3.21 20.39
C MET A 159 7.87 -4.13 21.25
N ASP A 160 7.28 -5.17 21.84
CA ASP A 160 8.06 -6.19 22.53
C ASP A 160 9.02 -6.86 21.52
N PRO A 161 10.33 -6.97 21.83
CA PRO A 161 11.30 -7.58 20.90
C PRO A 161 11.04 -9.07 20.63
N GLN A 162 10.22 -9.74 21.46
CA GLN A 162 9.79 -11.13 21.25
C GLN A 162 8.51 -11.24 20.41
N ALA A 163 7.84 -10.12 20.10
CA ALA A 163 6.65 -10.13 19.26
C ALA A 163 7.02 -10.43 17.80
N GLU A 164 6.32 -11.39 17.20
CA GLU A 164 6.59 -11.83 15.82
C GLU A 164 5.57 -11.27 14.82
N THR A 165 4.33 -11.09 15.29
CA THR A 165 3.22 -10.62 14.45
C THR A 165 2.31 -9.69 15.23
N MET A 166 1.60 -8.84 14.52
CA MET A 166 0.59 -7.95 15.08
C MET A 166 -0.70 -7.93 14.27
N ASP A 167 -1.78 -7.66 14.97
CA ASP A 167 -3.08 -7.29 14.42
C ASP A 167 -3.30 -5.78 14.62
N ILE A 168 -3.69 -5.08 13.55
CA ILE A 168 -4.08 -3.67 13.63
C ILE A 168 -5.61 -3.58 13.71
N TYR A 169 -6.08 -2.76 14.64
CA TYR A 169 -7.49 -2.43 14.80
C TYR A 169 -7.70 -0.95 14.57
N PHE A 170 -8.63 -0.60 13.68
CA PHE A 170 -8.91 0.79 13.33
C PHE A 170 -10.41 1.03 13.37
N LYS A 171 -10.84 1.93 14.25
CA LYS A 171 -12.24 2.33 14.37
C LYS A 171 -12.49 3.57 13.52
N TYR A 172 -13.32 3.42 12.50
CA TYR A 172 -13.72 4.48 11.57
C TYR A 172 -15.23 4.47 11.42
N LYS A 173 -15.88 5.59 11.74
CA LYS A 173 -17.31 5.67 12.01
C LYS A 173 -17.72 4.62 13.05
N GLU A 174 -18.81 3.92 12.81
CA GLU A 174 -19.34 2.86 13.68
C GLU A 174 -18.69 1.49 13.43
N HIS A 175 -17.77 1.37 12.47
CA HIS A 175 -17.14 0.10 12.13
C HIS A 175 -15.72 -0.03 12.70
N GLN A 176 -15.38 -1.25 13.13
CA GLN A 176 -14.03 -1.62 13.56
C GLN A 176 -13.41 -2.54 12.52
N PHE A 177 -12.45 -2.01 11.78
CA PHE A 177 -11.63 -2.76 10.84
C PHE A 177 -10.57 -3.56 11.60
N LYS A 178 -10.26 -4.76 11.11
CA LYS A 178 -9.19 -5.61 11.64
C LYS A 178 -8.28 -6.09 10.51
N ILE A 179 -7.00 -5.73 10.58
CA ILE A 179 -5.97 -6.20 9.66
C ILE A 179 -5.05 -7.17 10.42
N PRO A 180 -5.24 -8.50 10.29
CA PRO A 180 -4.53 -9.48 11.11
C PRO A 180 -3.19 -9.93 10.52
N GLY A 181 -2.32 -10.47 11.38
CA GLY A 181 -1.18 -11.29 10.98
C GLY A 181 -0.08 -10.53 10.24
N ILE A 182 0.16 -9.27 10.60
CA ILE A 182 1.22 -8.45 10.03
C ILE A 182 2.54 -8.84 10.69
N PRO A 183 3.57 -9.28 9.95
CA PRO A 183 4.86 -9.62 10.52
C PRO A 183 5.59 -8.37 11.01
N LEU A 184 6.28 -8.49 12.14
CA LEU A 184 7.06 -7.40 12.73
C LEU A 184 8.50 -7.41 12.24
#